data_AF-A0A8D2AZK6-F1
#
_entry.id   AF-A0A8D2AZK6-F1
#
_cell.length_a   1.000
_cell.length_b   1.000
_cell.length_c   1.000
_cell.angle_alpha   90.00
_cell.angle_beta   90.00
_cell.angle_gamma   90.00
#
_symmetry.space_group_name_H-M   'P 1'
#
loop_
_entity.id
_entity.type
_entity.pdbx_description
1 polymer ?
#
loop_
_entity_poly.entity_id
_entity_poly.type
_entity_poly.pdbx_seq_one_letter_code
_entity_poly.pdbx_strand_id
1 'polypeptide(L)'
;MLKTLEKIGIVGTFLNIVKAIYAKPMANIILNGEKLKAFPLETGTRQGCPLSPLLFKTVLETLASSLFNKWYWKNWKSHIVE
;
A
#
# COMPACT_ATOMS: atom_id res chain seq x y z
N MET A 1 3.43 1.69 0.25
CA MET A 1 2.58 1.57 -0.96
C MET A 1 3.32 2.08 -2.18
N LEU A 2 3.50 3.40 -2.37
CA LEU A 2 4.15 3.95 -3.57
C LEU A 2 5.53 3.34 -3.88
N LYS A 3 6.43 3.28 -2.89
CA LYS A 3 7.75 2.62 -3.03
C LYS A 3 7.65 1.13 -3.38
N THR A 4 6.60 0.45 -2.91
CA THR A 4 6.36 -0.96 -3.22
C THR A 4 5.96 -1.13 -4.68
N LEU A 5 5.08 -0.25 -5.20
CA LEU A 5 4.67 -0.24 -6.60
C LEU A 5 5.89 -0.01 -7.53
N GLU A 6 6.76 0.95 -7.17
CA GLU A 6 8.02 1.17 -7.88
C GLU A 6 8.90 -0.09 -7.89
N LYS A 7 9.02 -0.77 -6.74
CA LYS A 7 9.84 -1.98 -6.60
C LYS A 7 9.32 -3.18 -7.41
N ILE A 8 8.01 -3.31 -7.58
CA ILE A 8 7.41 -4.38 -8.40
C ILE A 8 7.36 -4.02 -9.90
N GLY A 9 7.93 -2.87 -10.31
CA GLY A 9 8.02 -2.48 -11.71
C GLY A 9 6.81 -1.71 -12.24
N ILE A 10 5.90 -1.26 -11.38
CA ILE A 10 4.81 -0.38 -11.79
C ILE A 10 5.37 1.04 -11.95
N VAL A 11 5.49 1.47 -13.21
CA VAL A 11 6.10 2.74 -13.61
C VAL A 11 5.16 3.55 -14.51
N GLY A 12 5.52 4.81 -14.77
CA GLY A 12 4.83 5.66 -15.74
C GLY A 12 3.52 6.26 -15.21
N THR A 13 2.54 6.39 -16.10
CA THR A 13 1.31 7.15 -15.89
C THR A 13 0.50 6.66 -14.69
N PHE A 14 0.40 5.35 -14.50
CA PHE A 14 -0.36 4.79 -13.38
C PHE A 14 0.23 5.17 -12.02
N LEU A 15 1.56 5.05 -11.87
CA LEU A 15 2.24 5.46 -10.63
C LEU A 15 2.06 6.96 -10.35
N ASN A 16 2.10 7.79 -11.39
CA ASN A 16 1.88 9.24 -11.25
C ASN A 16 0.45 9.58 -10.83
N ILE A 17 -0.56 8.87 -11.36
CA ILE A 17 -1.96 9.02 -10.95
C ILE A 17 -2.12 8.63 -9.47
N VAL A 18 -1.55 7.49 -9.05
CA VAL A 18 -1.59 7.08 -7.63
C VAL A 18 -0.87 8.11 -6.76
N LYS A 19 0.31 8.61 -7.16
CA LYS A 19 0.99 9.70 -6.45
C LYS A 19 0.12 10.94 -6.31
N ALA A 20 -0.57 11.36 -7.37
CA ALA A 20 -1.45 12.53 -7.33
C ALA A 20 -2.64 12.35 -6.38
N ILE A 21 -3.26 11.17 -6.36
CA ILE A 21 -4.40 10.84 -5.46
C ILE A 21 -3.96 10.88 -3.99
N TYR A 22 -2.74 10.43 -3.68
CA TYR A 22 -2.23 10.30 -2.31
C TYR A 22 -1.22 11.39 -1.90
N ALA A 23 -1.01 12.45 -2.70
CA ALA A 23 -0.02 13.50 -2.41
C ALA A 23 -0.41 14.38 -1.21
N LYS A 24 -1.71 14.66 -1.05
CA LYS A 24 -2.27 15.48 0.04
C LYS A 24 -3.63 14.92 0.47
N PRO A 25 -3.66 13.75 1.12
CA PRO A 25 -4.92 13.20 1.57
C PRO A 25 -5.52 14.14 2.62
N MET A 26 -6.72 14.63 2.35
CA MET A 26 -7.53 15.40 3.30
C MET A 26 -8.63 14.49 3.83
N ALA A 27 -8.76 14.40 5.15
CA ALA A 27 -9.89 13.75 5.81
C ALA A 27 -10.92 14.79 6.23
N ASN A 28 -12.19 14.41 6.15
CA ASN A 28 -13.29 15.11 6.77
C ASN A 28 -14.07 14.11 7.63
N ILE A 29 -14.34 14.47 8.88
CA ILE A 29 -15.13 13.64 9.79
C ILE A 29 -16.58 14.10 9.70
N ILE A 30 -17.52 13.15 9.64
CA ILE A 30 -18.94 13.41 9.82
C ILE A 30 -19.32 12.86 11.20
N LEU A 31 -19.78 13.73 12.10
CA LEU A 31 -20.21 13.38 13.44
C LEU A 31 -21.65 13.88 13.62
N ASN A 32 -22.57 12.99 13.99
CA ASN A 32 -24.00 13.32 14.17
C ASN A 32 -24.64 14.04 12.96
N GLY A 33 -24.19 13.75 11.74
CA GLY A 33 -24.67 14.40 10.51
C GLY A 33 -23.97 15.72 10.17
N GLU A 34 -23.14 16.25 11.06
CA GLU A 34 -22.36 17.47 10.82
C GLU A 34 -20.97 17.14 10.26
N LYS A 35 -20.60 17.84 9.18
CA LYS A 35 -19.29 17.70 8.56
C LYS A 35 -18.30 18.67 9.21
N LEU A 36 -17.30 18.12 9.88
CA LEU A 36 -16.20 18.89 10.47
C LEU A 36 -15.23 19.40 9.39
N LYS A 37 -14.43 20.41 9.77
CA LYS A 37 -13.39 20.99 8.91
C LYS A 37 -12.42 19.91 8.45
N ALA A 38 -12.06 19.95 7.17
CA ALA A 38 -11.11 18.99 6.63
C ALA A 38 -9.70 19.26 7.18
N PHE A 39 -8.97 18.18 7.49
CA PHE A 39 -7.60 18.24 7.99
C PHE A 39 -6.68 17.31 7.18
N PRO A 40 -5.39 17.63 7.06
CA PRO A 40 -4.43 16.77 6.37
C PRO A 40 -4.24 15.46 7.12
N LEU A 41 -4.19 14.34 6.39
CA LEU A 41 -3.84 13.04 6.93
C LEU A 41 -2.32 12.83 6.81
N GLU A 42 -1.65 12.66 7.94
CA GLU A 42 -0.23 12.29 7.96
C GLU A 42 0.00 10.80 7.76
N THR A 43 -0.96 9.97 8.18
CA THR A 43 -0.91 8.51 8.07
C THR A 43 -2.28 7.94 7.70
N GLY A 44 -2.30 6.76 7.05
CA GLY A 44 -3.53 6.05 6.68
C GLY A 44 -3.93 6.17 5.21
N THR A 45 -5.04 5.51 4.85
CA THR A 45 -5.62 5.55 3.51
C THR A 45 -6.96 6.28 3.55
N ARG A 46 -7.35 6.90 2.44
CA ARG A 46 -8.64 7.59 2.34
C ARG A 46 -9.77 6.57 2.38
N GLN A 47 -10.51 6.51 3.48
CA GLN A 47 -11.66 5.62 3.63
C GLN A 47 -12.72 5.93 2.56
N GLY A 48 -13.27 4.88 1.93
CA GLY A 48 -14.23 5.02 0.84
C GLY A 48 -13.63 5.26 -0.56
N CYS A 49 -12.30 5.29 -0.70
CA CYS A 49 -11.67 5.32 -2.02
C CYS A 49 -11.72 3.92 -2.68
N PRO A 50 -12.38 3.75 -3.84
CA PRO A 50 -12.50 2.44 -4.50
C PRO A 50 -11.17 1.81 -4.89
N LEU A 51 -10.13 2.63 -5.05
CA LEU A 51 -8.78 2.20 -5.41
C LEU A 51 -7.98 1.64 -4.22
N SER A 52 -8.35 2.03 -2.99
CA SER A 52 -7.58 1.66 -1.78
C SER A 52 -7.56 0.16 -1.52
N PRO A 53 -8.67 -0.60 -1.64
CA PRO A 53 -8.65 -2.06 -1.44
C PRO A 53 -7.70 -2.79 -2.40
N LEU A 54 -7.70 -2.39 -3.68
CA LEU A 54 -6.85 -2.99 -4.71
C LEU A 54 -5.36 -2.73 -4.42
N LEU A 55 -5.00 -1.48 -4.15
CA LEU A 55 -3.61 -1.11 -3.83
C LEU A 55 -3.13 -1.77 -2.54
N PHE A 56 -4.01 -1.92 -1.56
CA PHE A 56 -3.70 -2.63 -0.31
C PHE A 56 -3.43 -4.11 -0.57
N LYS A 57 -4.27 -4.78 -1.37
CA LYS A 57 -4.08 -6.17 -1.78
C LYS A 57 -2.73 -6.39 -2.48
N THR A 58 -2.38 -5.56 -3.46
CA THR A 58 -1.09 -5.68 -4.18
C THR A 58 0.12 -5.54 -3.26
N VAL A 59 0.07 -4.60 -2.31
CA VAL A 59 1.15 -4.43 -1.32
C VAL A 59 1.25 -5.65 -0.41
N LEU A 60 0.11 -6.21 0.04
CA LEU A 60 0.10 -7.41 0.88
C LEU A 60 0.61 -8.64 0.13
N GLU A 61 0.24 -8.84 -1.13
CA GLU A 61 0.76 -9.93 -1.96
C GLU A 61 2.28 -9.80 -2.11
N THR A 62 2.78 -8.60 -2.39
CA THR A 62 4.22 -8.35 -2.49
C THR A 62 4.94 -8.67 -1.18
N LEU A 63 4.35 -8.30 -0.04
CA LEU A 63 4.88 -8.60 1.28
C LEU A 63 4.90 -10.12 1.52
N ALA A 64 3.78 -10.80 1.27
CA ALA A 64 3.66 -12.25 1.41
C ALA A 64 4.70 -12.97 0.56
N SER A 65 4.83 -12.63 -0.73
CA SER A 65 5.84 -13.20 -1.61
C SER A 65 7.26 -12.98 -1.07
N SER A 66 7.56 -11.81 -0.51
CA SER A 66 8.90 -11.55 0.07
C SER A 66 9.18 -12.40 1.31
N LEU A 67 8.17 -12.65 2.14
CA LEU A 67 8.28 -13.47 3.34
C LEU A 67 8.40 -14.96 2.97
N PHE A 68 7.55 -15.45 2.08
CA PHE A 68 7.56 -16.84 1.62
C PHE A 68 8.82 -17.17 0.83
N ASN A 69 9.24 -16.34 -0.13
CA ASN A 69 10.48 -16.57 -0.88
C ASN A 69 11.70 -16.64 0.06
N LYS A 70 11.75 -15.76 1.07
CA LYS A 70 12.81 -15.78 2.07
C LYS A 70 12.76 -17.05 2.94
N TRP A 71 11.56 -17.50 3.30
CA TRP A 71 11.36 -18.74 4.04
C TRP A 71 11.79 -19.96 3.24
N TYR A 72 11.34 -20.11 1.99
CA TYR A 72 11.76 -21.21 1.11
C TYR A 72 13.27 -21.24 0.91
N TRP A 73 13.91 -20.11 0.64
CA TRP A 73 15.37 -20.04 0.50
C TRP A 73 16.11 -20.39 1.79
N LYS A 74 15.62 -19.93 2.95
CA LYS A 74 16.22 -20.24 4.25
C LYS A 74 16.11 -21.74 4.55
N ASN A 75 14.92 -22.32 4.31
CA ASN A 75 14.64 -23.73 4.58
C ASN A 75 15.35 -24.67 3.58
N TRP A 76 15.48 -24.25 2.31
CA TRP A 76 16.23 -25.01 1.30
C TRP A 76 17.74 -25.00 1.57
N LYS A 77 18.32 -23.85 1.94
CA LYS A 77 19.74 -23.76 2.33
C LYS A 77 20.09 -24.60 3.55
N SER A 78 19.19 -24.70 4.54
CA SER A 78 19.45 -25.56 5.70
C SER A 78 19.49 -27.06 5.35
N HIS A 79 18.89 -27.48 4.24
CA HIS A 79 18.91 -28.87 3.78
C HIS A 79 20.07 -29.22 2.82
N ILE A 80 20.90 -28.24 2.43
CA ILE A 80 22.01 -28.43 1.48
C ILE A 80 23.38 -28.23 2.14
N VAL A 81 23.45 -27.63 3.34
CA VAL A 81 24.70 -27.31 4.05
C VAL A 81 24.91 -28.20 5.30
N GLU A 82 24.12 -29.25 5.46
CA GLU A 82 24.41 -30.40 6.34
C GLU A 82 24.67 -31.64 5.47
#